data_AF-A0A455UFQ3-F1
#
_entry.id   AF-A0A455UFQ3-F1
#
_cell.length_a   1.000
_cell.length_b   1.000
_cell.length_c   1.000
_cell.angle_alpha   90.00
_cell.angle_beta   90.00
_cell.angle_gamma   90.00
#
_symmetry.space_group_name_H-M   'P 1'
#
loop_
_entity.id
_entity.type
_entity.pdbx_description
1 polymer ?
#
loop_
_entity_poly.entity_id
_entity_poly.type
_entity_poly.pdbx_seq_one_letter_code
_entity_poly.pdbx_strand_id
1 'polypeptide(L)'
;MMGFADVAMYVAILAQIGPEAMAVTSDLNCHFLRAASGDHDIIAHAKLIKLGRRLAVGEVQIFSASDDIRPVVHVTASYALPDLRSDVRSGNA
;
A
#
# COMPACT_ATOMS: atom_id res chain seq x y z
N MET A 1 -1.38 -6.84 10.58
CA MET A 1 -2.32 -6.66 9.44
C MET A 1 -2.19 -5.29 8.82
N MET A 2 -2.62 -4.19 9.46
CA MET A 2 -2.57 -2.86 8.84
C MET A 2 -1.16 -2.45 8.36
N GLY A 3 -0.12 -2.61 9.19
CA GLY A 3 1.25 -2.31 8.77
C GLY A 3 1.76 -3.17 7.61
N PHE A 4 1.28 -4.41 7.47
CA PHE A 4 1.67 -5.28 6.35
C PHE A 4 1.02 -4.79 5.04
N ALA A 5 -0.25 -4.38 5.09
CA ALA A 5 -0.92 -3.75 3.96
C ALA A 5 -0.28 -2.42 3.58
N ASP A 6 0.05 -1.58 4.56
CA ASP A 6 0.70 -0.29 4.36
C ASP A 6 2.06 -0.46 3.67
N VAL A 7 2.89 -1.40 4.13
CA VAL A 7 4.17 -1.73 3.47
C VAL A 7 3.95 -2.25 2.05
N ALA A 8 3.01 -3.17 1.84
CA ALA A 8 2.73 -3.72 0.51
C ALA A 8 2.28 -2.62 -0.47
N MET A 9 1.46 -1.68 0.00
CA MET A 9 1.00 -0.57 -0.80
C MET A 9 2.10 0.46 -1.06
N TYR A 10 2.92 0.78 -0.05
CA TYR A 10 4.08 1.65 -0.21
C TYR A 10 5.08 1.09 -1.23
N VAL A 11 5.39 -0.22 -1.16
CA VAL A 11 6.24 -0.89 -2.15
C VAL A 11 5.63 -0.82 -3.55
N ALA A 12 4.32 -1.02 -3.69
CA ALA A 12 3.64 -0.87 -4.97
C ALA A 12 3.72 0.55 -5.54
N ILE A 13 3.70 1.58 -4.68
CA ILE A 13 3.92 2.99 -5.08
C ILE A 13 5.37 3.17 -5.54
N LEU A 14 6.35 2.75 -4.74
CA LEU A 14 7.78 2.87 -5.07
C LEU A 14 8.13 2.18 -6.40
N ALA A 15 7.51 1.03 -6.68
CA ALA A 15 7.71 0.32 -7.95
C ALA A 15 7.28 1.14 -9.18
N GLN A 16 6.41 2.13 -9.02
CA GLN A 16 5.93 2.98 -10.11
C GLN A 16 6.67 4.32 -10.23
N ILE A 17 7.08 4.91 -9.10
CA ILE A 17 7.63 6.29 -9.08
C ILE A 17 9.08 6.39 -8.60
N GLY A 18 9.70 5.27 -8.21
CA GLY A 18 11.10 5.20 -7.79
C GLY A 18 11.30 5.12 -6.27
N PRO A 19 12.53 4.81 -5.81
CA PRO A 19 12.83 4.46 -4.42
C PRO A 19 12.82 5.65 -3.44
N GLU A 20 12.89 6.88 -3.93
CA GLU A 20 12.93 8.10 -3.10
C GLU A 20 11.56 8.80 -3.04
N ALA A 21 10.46 8.04 -3.10
CA ALA A 21 9.15 8.65 -2.92
C ALA A 21 8.92 8.97 -1.45
N MET A 22 8.89 10.27 -1.13
CA MET A 22 8.38 10.80 0.15
C MET A 22 6.85 10.65 0.24
N ALA A 23 6.30 9.49 -0.14
CA ALA A 23 4.88 9.21 -0.10
C ALA A 23 4.44 8.97 1.35
N VAL A 24 3.40 9.69 1.79
CA VAL A 24 2.91 9.65 3.17
C VAL A 24 1.49 9.12 3.19
N THR A 25 1.24 8.10 4.01
CA THR A 25 -0.09 7.53 4.23
C THR A 25 -1.02 8.63 4.76
N SER A 26 -2.06 8.96 4.00
CA SER A 26 -3.05 10.00 4.35
C SER A 26 -4.29 9.41 5.00
N ASP A 27 -4.75 8.27 4.49
CA ASP A 27 -5.85 7.50 5.04
C ASP A 27 -5.60 6.01 4.82
N LEU A 28 -6.04 5.19 5.76
CA LEU A 28 -6.00 3.73 5.67
C LEU A 28 -7.21 3.16 6.42
N ASN A 29 -8.08 2.48 5.69
CA ASN A 29 -9.24 1.80 6.24
C ASN A 29 -9.06 0.28 6.08
N CYS A 30 -9.26 -0.46 7.17
CA CYS A 30 -9.00 -1.90 7.26
C CYS A 30 -10.25 -2.65 7.72
N HIS A 31 -10.71 -3.59 6.89
CA HIS A 31 -11.85 -4.46 7.17
C HIS A 31 -11.38 -5.89 7.36
N PHE A 32 -11.65 -6.46 8.54
CA PHE A 32 -11.48 -7.89 8.79
C PHE A 32 -12.72 -8.62 8.29
N LEU A 33 -12.54 -9.47 7.30
CA LEU A 33 -13.64 -10.20 6.65
C LEU A 33 -13.86 -11.56 7.31
N ARG A 34 -12.78 -12.18 7.84
CA ARG A 34 -12.82 -13.40 8.64
C ARG A 34 -11.48 -13.65 9.34
N ALA A 35 -11.43 -14.69 10.18
CA ALA A 35 -10.21 -15.15 10.81
C ALA A 35 -9.19 -15.67 9.77
N ALA A 36 -7.92 -15.31 9.95
CA ALA A 36 -6.82 -15.91 9.23
C ALA A 36 -6.56 -17.34 9.73
N SER A 37 -6.06 -18.22 8.85
CA SER A 37 -5.56 -19.53 9.29
C SER A 37 -4.37 -19.33 10.23
N GLY A 38 -4.38 -19.97 11.39
CA GLY A 38 -3.25 -19.92 12.34
C GLY A 38 -2.05 -20.78 11.91
N ASP A 39 -2.26 -21.70 10.96
CA ASP A 39 -1.27 -22.70 10.56
C ASP A 39 -0.54 -22.32 9.26
N HIS A 40 -0.89 -21.17 8.66
CA HIS A 40 -0.36 -20.74 7.36
C HIS A 40 0.01 -19.27 7.38
N ASP A 41 0.99 -18.92 6.55
CA ASP A 41 1.36 -17.53 6.30
C ASP A 41 0.21 -16.74 5.64
N ILE A 42 0.36 -15.43 5.62
CA ILE A 42 -0.56 -14.51 4.95
C ILE A 42 0.13 -13.81 3.78
N ILE A 43 -0.62 -13.59 2.70
CA ILE A 43 -0.12 -12.99 1.46
C ILE A 43 -0.93 -11.74 1.19
N ALA A 44 -0.25 -10.61 0.99
CA ALA A 44 -0.87 -9.33 0.65
C ALA A 44 -0.74 -9.05 -0.86
N HIS A 45 -1.88 -8.81 -1.51
CA HIS A 45 -1.96 -8.38 -2.89
C HIS A 45 -2.32 -6.90 -2.92
N ALA A 46 -1.33 -6.07 -3.26
CA ALA A 46 -1.45 -4.63 -3.38
C ALA A 46 -1.80 -4.24 -4.81
N LYS A 47 -2.85 -3.42 -4.98
CA LYS A 47 -3.29 -2.90 -6.26
C LYS A 47 -3.49 -1.40 -6.19
N LEU A 48 -2.76 -0.68 -7.04
CA LEU A 48 -3.01 0.75 -7.25
C LEU A 48 -4.26 0.92 -8.11
N ILE A 49 -5.23 1.68 -7.59
CA ILE A 49 -6.45 2.06 -8.28
C ILE A 49 -6.20 3.34 -9.08
N LYS A 50 -5.44 4.28 -8.51
CA LYS A 50 -5.08 5.55 -9.12
C LYS A 50 -3.70 5.98 -8.67
N LEU A 51 -2.85 6.36 -9.63
CA LEU A 51 -1.58 7.01 -9.37
C LEU A 51 -1.58 8.40 -10.02
N GLY A 52 -1.84 9.43 -9.23
CA GLY A 52 -1.83 10.83 -9.67
C GLY A 52 -0.51 11.53 -9.38
N ARG A 53 -0.47 12.85 -9.62
CA ARG A 53 0.71 13.68 -9.32
C ARG A 53 0.94 13.88 -7.81
N ARG A 54 -0.13 14.02 -7.03
CA ARG A 54 -0.10 14.36 -5.59
C ARG A 54 -0.79 13.33 -4.69
N LEU A 55 -1.48 12.36 -5.28
CA LEU A 55 -2.28 11.39 -4.55
C LEU A 55 -2.21 10.03 -5.27
N ALA A 56 -1.82 9.00 -4.53
CA ALA A 56 -2.05 7.62 -4.89
C ALA A 56 -3.23 7.07 -4.09
N VAL A 57 -4.04 6.23 -4.71
CA VAL A 57 -5.13 5.49 -4.06
C VAL A 57 -5.02 4.05 -4.48
N GLY A 58 -5.17 3.14 -3.54
CA GLY A 58 -5.12 1.72 -3.82
C GLY A 58 -5.84 0.89 -2.78
N GLU A 59 -5.83 -0.41 -3.03
CA GLU A 59 -6.37 -1.42 -2.15
C GLU A 59 -5.36 -2.53 -1.93
N VAL A 60 -5.49 -3.20 -0.78
CA VAL A 60 -4.75 -4.42 -0.47
C VAL A 60 -5.73 -5.48 -0.01
N GLN A 61 -5.66 -6.65 -0.64
CA GLN A 61 -6.35 -7.84 -0.18
C GLN A 61 -5.34 -8.77 0.46
N ILE A 62 -5.62 -9.24 1.67
CA ILE A 62 -4.77 -10.20 2.36
C ILE A 62 -5.49 -11.54 2.39
N PHE A 63 -4.78 -12.60 2.03
CA PHE A 63 -5.23 -13.97 1.95
C PHE A 63 -4.42 -14.84 2.92
N SER A 64 -4.99 -15.96 3.36
CA SER A 64 -4.15 -17.03 3.95
C SER A 64 -3.48 -17.78 2.81
N ALA A 65 -2.23 -18.21 2.95
CA ALA A 65 -1.51 -18.92 1.89
C ALA A 65 -2.21 -20.23 1.46
N SER A 66 -3.07 -20.79 2.33
CA SER A 66 -3.91 -21.94 2.04
C SER A 66 -5.16 -21.65 1.19
N ASP A 67 -5.53 -20.38 0.98
CA ASP A 67 -6.76 -19.95 0.28
C ASP A 67 -6.56 -18.58 -0.38
N ASP A 68 -6.27 -18.58 -1.68
CA ASP A 68 -6.05 -17.39 -2.51
C ASP A 68 -7.35 -16.83 -3.14
N ILE A 69 -8.48 -17.52 -2.95
CA ILE A 69 -9.77 -17.12 -3.52
C ILE A 69 -10.47 -16.15 -2.58
N ARG A 70 -10.40 -16.40 -1.27
CA ARG A 70 -11.23 -15.69 -0.31
C ARG A 70 -10.35 -14.85 0.64
N PRO A 71 -10.39 -13.51 0.59
CA PRO A 71 -9.55 -12.67 1.45
C PRO A 71 -10.00 -12.70 2.91
N VAL A 72 -9.04 -12.56 3.82
CA VAL A 72 -9.25 -12.46 5.27
C VAL A 72 -9.32 -11.00 5.72
N VAL A 73 -8.61 -10.11 5.03
CA VAL A 73 -8.62 -8.67 5.28
C VAL A 73 -8.67 -7.93 3.93
N HIS A 74 -9.41 -6.84 3.89
CA HIS A 74 -9.37 -5.87 2.79
C HIS A 74 -9.02 -4.49 3.35
N VAL A 75 -8.10 -3.81 2.70
CA VAL A 75 -7.64 -2.47 3.06
C VAL A 75 -7.81 -1.56 1.86
N THR A 76 -8.30 -0.35 2.09
CA THR A 76 -8.18 0.75 1.14
C THR A 76 -7.29 1.82 1.74
N ALA A 77 -6.40 2.39 0.95
CA ALA A 77 -5.48 3.40 1.43
C ALA A 77 -5.26 4.50 0.40
N SER A 78 -4.90 5.69 0.89
CA SER A 78 -4.47 6.81 0.07
C SER A 78 -3.17 7.39 0.58
N TYR A 79 -2.31 7.83 -0.33
CA TYR A 79 -0.99 8.38 -0.05
C TYR A 79 -0.83 9.73 -0.71
N ALA A 80 -0.44 10.72 0.07
CA ALA A 80 0.03 11.99 -0.47
C ALA A 80 1.41 11.77 -1.09
N LEU A 81 1.59 12.26 -2.32
CA LEU A 81 2.86 12.17 -3.04
C LEU A 81 3.55 13.54 -3.07
N PRO A 82 4.89 13.58 -2.95
CA PRO A 82 5.65 14.82 -3.07
C PRO A 82 5.59 15.34 -4.50
N ASP A 83 5.76 16.66 -4.67
CA ASP A 83 5.97 17.20 -6.01
C ASP A 83 7.41 16.94 -6.43
N LEU A 84 7.62 15.94 -7.30
CA LEU A 84 8.95 15.55 -7.78
C LEU A 84 9.75 16.72 -8.42
N ARG A 85 9.12 17.87 -8.72
CA ARG A 85 9.82 19.08 -9.19
C ARG A 85 10.39 19.97 -8.07
N SER A 86 9.91 19.89 -6.83
CA SER A 86 10.42 20.71 -5.72
C SER A 86 11.63 20.07 -5.04
N ASP A 87 11.69 18.74 -4.97
CA ASP A 87 12.73 18.04 -4.19
C ASP A 87 14.12 18.08 -4.86
N VAL A 88 14.18 18.11 -6.20
CA VAL A 88 15.46 18.26 -6.93
C VAL A 88 16.12 19.62 -6.66
N ARG A 89 15.37 20.64 -6.21
CA ARG A 89 15.91 21.98 -5.91
C ARG A 89 16.41 22.16 -4.47
N SER A 90 16.14 21.21 -3.56
CA SER A 90 16.55 21.30 -2.15
C SER A 90 17.86 20.58 -1.82
N GLY A 91 18.46 19.86 -2.78
CA GLY A 91 19.72 19.12 -2.59
C GLY A 91 21.00 19.97 -2.57
N ASN A 92 20.95 21.25 -2.20
CA ASN A 92 22.14 22.09 -2.05
C ASN A 92 22.00 23.03 -0.84
N ALA A 93 22.26 22.50 0.34
CA ALA A 93 22.71 23.23 1.53
C ALA A 93 23.48 22.27 2.44
#